data_AF-A0A8S3RI80-F1
#
_entry.id   AF-A0A8S3RI80-F1
#
_cell.length_a   1.000
_cell.length_b   1.000
_cell.length_c   1.000
_cell.angle_alpha   90.00
_cell.angle_beta   90.00
_cell.angle_gamma   90.00
#
_symmetry.space_group_name_H-M   'P 1'
#
loop_
_entity.id
_entity.type
_entity.pdbx_description
1 polymer ?
#
loop_
_entity_poly.entity_id
_entity_poly.type
_entity_poly.pdbx_seq_one_letter_code
_entity_poly.pdbx_strand_id
1 'polypeptide(L)'
;MEACMILHDDSVLLSLIQELVNIHNSFLNESADMVAHISSNNIKIVRHTLSLLDVKTTDVIAFEWNDDWLRFCQCETENGLGQKVIFDFERIEDEIKKQVLFGKVKIQFPASFPKPVFTDDLFQKSVELLSEIEACIPQQYLTTEIKSLLK
;
A
#
# COMPACT_ATOMS: atom_id res chain seq x y z
N MET A 1 15.35 12.82 -5.63
CA MET A 1 14.42 11.69 -5.54
C MET A 1 15.01 10.77 -4.50
N GLU A 2 14.69 10.99 -3.22
CA GLU A 2 15.25 10.22 -2.12
C GLU A 2 14.69 8.80 -2.20
N ALA A 3 15.57 7.83 -2.44
CA ALA A 3 15.21 6.43 -2.41
C ALA A 3 14.76 6.09 -1.01
N CYS A 4 13.49 5.72 -0.85
CA CYS A 4 12.91 5.22 0.39
C CYS A 4 13.50 3.83 0.66
N MET A 5 14.76 3.79 1.11
CA MET A 5 15.43 2.56 1.51
C MET A 5 15.08 2.30 2.97
N ILE A 6 14.27 1.28 3.21
CA ILE A 6 14.01 0.76 4.56
C ILE A 6 15.29 0.03 4.99
N LEU A 7 16.21 0.77 5.60
CA LEU A 7 17.51 0.24 6.05
C LEU A 7 17.45 -0.36 7.46
N HIS A 8 16.41 -0.02 8.23
CA HIS A 8 16.25 -0.43 9.62
C HIS A 8 14.84 -0.99 9.85
N ASP A 9 14.80 -2.18 10.47
CA ASP A 9 13.56 -2.87 10.84
C ASP A 9 12.74 -2.09 11.89
N ASP A 10 13.32 -1.05 12.52
CA ASP A 10 12.64 -0.17 13.49
C ASP A 10 12.16 1.17 12.89
N SER A 11 12.16 1.30 11.56
CA SER A 11 11.76 2.58 10.95
C SER A 11 10.26 2.86 11.16
N VAL A 12 9.94 4.11 11.52
CA VAL A 12 8.54 4.59 11.69
C VAL A 12 7.70 4.33 10.43
N LEU A 13 8.34 4.42 9.26
CA LEU A 13 7.70 4.14 7.97
C LEU A 13 7.28 2.67 7.85
N LEU A 14 8.11 1.74 8.31
CA LEU A 14 7.78 0.32 8.30
C LEU A 14 6.60 0.01 9.20
N SER A 15 6.58 0.56 10.41
CA SER A 15 5.45 0.43 11.35
C SER A 15 4.17 1.03 10.77
N LEU A 16 4.25 2.16 10.08
CA LEU A 16 3.11 2.78 9.41
C LEU A 16 2.56 1.86 8.30
N ILE A 17 3.43 1.31 7.45
CA ILE A 17 3.02 0.39 6.38
C ILE A 17 2.40 -0.89 6.97
N GLN A 18 2.97 -1.40 8.05
CA GLN A 18 2.42 -2.56 8.76
C GLN A 18 1.00 -2.28 9.26
N GLU A 19 0.77 -1.11 9.87
CA GLU A 19 -0.58 -0.73 10.31
C GLU A 19 -1.56 -0.57 9.14
N LEU A 20 -1.14 0.03 8.03
CA LEU A 20 -1.98 0.12 6.83
C LEU A 20 -2.37 -1.27 6.29
N VAL A 21 -1.43 -2.22 6.29
CA VAL A 21 -1.69 -3.61 5.91
C VAL A 21 -2.64 -4.29 6.90
N ASN A 22 -2.52 -4.01 8.20
CA ASN A 22 -3.44 -4.53 9.21
C ASN A 22 -4.86 -4.01 9.01
N ILE A 23 -5.03 -2.70 8.79
CA ILE A 23 -6.34 -2.08 8.52
C ILE A 23 -6.97 -2.69 7.26
N HIS A 24 -6.22 -2.77 6.17
CA HIS A 24 -6.67 -3.38 4.91
C HIS A 24 -7.12 -4.83 5.11
N ASN A 25 -6.32 -5.64 5.81
CA ASN A 25 -6.63 -7.04 6.05
C ASN A 25 -7.79 -7.23 7.05
N SER A 26 -7.92 -6.39 8.08
CA SER A 26 -9.04 -6.44 9.02
C SER A 26 -10.36 -6.18 8.29
N PHE A 27 -10.38 -5.11 7.48
CA PHE A 27 -11.56 -4.74 6.70
C PHE A 27 -11.98 -5.84 5.71
N LEU A 28 -11.01 -6.49 5.06
CA LEU A 28 -11.28 -7.64 4.20
C LEU A 28 -11.84 -8.86 4.95
N ASN A 29 -11.37 -9.14 6.16
CA ASN A 29 -11.86 -10.28 6.94
C ASN A 29 -13.28 -10.04 7.45
N GLU A 30 -13.53 -8.85 8.02
CA GLU A 30 -14.85 -8.46 8.53
C GLU A 30 -15.92 -8.49 7.44
N SER A 31 -15.56 -8.02 6.24
CA SER A 31 -16.48 -8.03 5.10
C SER A 31 -16.68 -9.42 4.49
N ALA A 32 -15.69 -10.32 4.57
CA ALA A 32 -15.81 -11.69 4.10
C ALA A 32 -16.82 -12.52 4.94
N ASP A 33 -16.85 -12.29 6.25
CA ASP A 33 -17.79 -12.98 7.14
C ASP A 33 -19.25 -12.56 6.87
N MET A 34 -19.49 -11.30 6.49
CA MET A 34 -20.84 -10.85 6.11
C MET A 34 -21.31 -11.39 4.74
N VAL A 35 -20.40 -11.53 3.76
CA VAL A 35 -20.75 -12.05 2.42
C VAL A 35 -21.10 -13.54 2.46
N ALA A 36 -20.49 -14.31 3.37
CA ALA A 36 -20.82 -15.72 3.58
C ALA A 36 -22.26 -15.92 4.08
N HIS A 37 -22.84 -14.93 4.77
CA HIS A 37 -24.22 -14.98 5.25
C HIS A 37 -25.26 -14.54 4.21
N ILE A 38 -24.87 -13.74 3.19
CA ILE A 38 -25.83 -13.05 2.30
C ILE A 38 -25.92 -13.67 0.89
N SER A 39 -24.91 -14.40 0.37
CA SER A 39 -25.03 -14.96 -0.98
C SER A 39 -24.44 -16.36 -1.17
N SER A 40 -25.32 -17.28 -1.56
CA SER A 40 -24.97 -18.54 -2.23
C SER A 40 -24.67 -18.36 -3.72
N ASN A 41 -24.43 -17.14 -4.23
CA ASN A 41 -24.11 -16.94 -5.64
C ASN A 41 -23.15 -15.76 -5.89
N ASN A 42 -21.93 -16.12 -6.32
CA ASN A 42 -21.05 -15.36 -7.22
C ASN A 42 -20.16 -14.21 -6.70
N ILE A 43 -19.96 -14.04 -5.39
CA ILE A 43 -18.79 -13.29 -4.91
C ILE A 43 -17.74 -14.29 -4.45
N LYS A 44 -16.98 -14.84 -5.41
CA LYS A 44 -15.73 -15.54 -5.10
C LYS A 44 -14.73 -14.48 -4.63
N ILE A 45 -14.76 -14.14 -3.34
CA ILE A 45 -13.60 -13.52 -2.68
C ILE A 45 -12.53 -14.61 -2.67
N VAL A 46 -11.81 -14.74 -3.78
CA VAL A 46 -10.73 -15.70 -3.85
C VAL A 46 -9.66 -15.19 -2.89
N ARG A 47 -9.44 -15.94 -1.80
CA ARG A 47 -8.41 -15.67 -0.79
C ARG A 47 -7.02 -15.93 -1.40
N HIS A 48 -6.66 -15.15 -2.40
CA HIS A 48 -5.29 -15.04 -2.85
C HIS A 48 -4.56 -14.14 -1.87
N THR A 49 -3.41 -14.62 -1.41
CA THR A 49 -2.49 -13.86 -0.57
C THR A 49 -1.35 -13.37 -1.46
N LEU A 50 -1.05 -12.08 -1.40
CA LEU A 50 0.03 -11.45 -2.16
C LEU A 50 1.09 -10.90 -1.21
N SER A 51 2.36 -11.02 -1.58
CA SER A 51 3.45 -10.38 -0.85
C SER A 51 3.33 -8.86 -0.98
N LEU A 52 3.59 -8.12 0.10
CA LEU A 52 3.62 -6.65 0.09
C LEU A 52 4.51 -6.08 -1.03
N LEU A 53 5.58 -6.80 -1.40
CA LEU A 53 6.53 -6.39 -2.42
C LEU A 53 5.95 -6.47 -3.85
N ASP A 54 4.90 -7.27 -4.05
CA ASP A 54 4.25 -7.50 -5.35
C ASP A 54 2.90 -6.79 -5.47
N VAL A 55 2.52 -5.98 -4.46
CA VAL A 55 1.23 -5.29 -4.40
C VAL A 55 1.15 -4.22 -5.48
N LYS A 56 0.07 -4.25 -6.26
CA LYS A 56 -0.31 -3.19 -7.19
C LYS A 56 -1.40 -2.31 -6.60
N THR A 57 -1.59 -1.14 -7.18
CA THR A 57 -2.67 -0.21 -6.79
C THR A 57 -4.07 -0.84 -6.91
N THR A 58 -4.24 -1.81 -7.81
CA THR A 58 -5.50 -2.56 -7.98
C THR A 58 -5.82 -3.47 -6.81
N ASP A 59 -4.79 -3.89 -6.06
CA ASP A 59 -4.90 -4.91 -5.01
C ASP A 59 -5.22 -4.30 -3.64
N VAL A 60 -4.95 -3.00 -3.48
CA VAL A 60 -5.19 -2.22 -2.26
C VAL A 60 -6.62 -1.66 -2.26
N ILE A 61 -7.25 -1.61 -1.09
CA ILE A 61 -8.52 -0.92 -0.91
C ILE A 61 -8.26 0.58 -1.00
N ALA A 62 -8.80 1.21 -2.04
CA ALA A 62 -8.75 2.64 -2.24
C ALA A 62 -10.14 3.09 -2.71
N PHE A 63 -10.68 4.11 -2.05
CA PHE A 63 -11.97 4.69 -2.39
C PHE A 63 -11.96 6.18 -2.03
N GLU A 64 -12.81 6.93 -2.72
CA GLU A 64 -13.16 8.29 -2.37
C GLU A 64 -14.63 8.30 -1.95
N TRP A 65 -14.97 9.23 -1.05
CA TRP A 65 -16.35 9.40 -0.65
C TRP A 65 -17.19 9.86 -1.85
N ASN A 66 -18.24 9.10 -2.15
CA ASN A 66 -19.17 9.42 -3.24
C ASN A 66 -20.60 9.51 -2.69
N ASP A 67 -21.26 10.63 -2.96
CA ASP A 67 -22.67 10.87 -2.61
C ASP A 67 -23.62 9.88 -3.30
N ASP A 68 -23.18 9.21 -4.38
CA ASP A 68 -23.92 8.16 -5.06
C ASP A 68 -24.22 6.96 -4.16
N TRP A 69 -23.43 6.73 -3.10
CA TRP A 69 -23.72 5.70 -2.12
C TRP A 69 -24.99 5.98 -1.31
N LEU A 70 -25.47 7.23 -1.29
CA LEU A 70 -26.71 7.62 -0.61
C LEU A 70 -27.95 7.54 -1.52
N ARG A 71 -27.83 7.00 -2.74
CA ARG A 71 -28.96 6.88 -3.68
C ARG A 71 -30.10 6.00 -3.17
N PHE A 72 -29.85 5.14 -2.19
CA PHE A 72 -30.89 4.35 -1.52
C PHE A 72 -31.50 5.03 -0.29
N CYS A 73 -31.23 6.31 -0.07
CA CYS A 73 -31.93 7.12 0.91
C CYS A 73 -33.27 7.57 0.32
N GLN A 74 -34.37 7.17 0.94
CA GLN A 74 -35.71 7.58 0.52
C GLN A 74 -36.31 8.53 1.55
N CYS A 75 -36.95 9.60 1.10
CA CYS A 75 -37.75 10.44 1.98
C CYS A 75 -39.09 9.76 2.25
N GLU A 76 -39.49 9.67 3.52
CA GLU A 76 -40.77 9.11 3.92
C GLU A 76 -41.91 10.03 3.44
N THR A 77 -42.67 9.56 2.43
CA THR A 77 -43.76 10.34 1.82
C THR A 77 -45.13 10.05 2.41
N GLU A 78 -45.29 9.01 3.23
CA GLU A 78 -46.61 8.52 3.66
C GLU A 78 -47.42 9.53 4.50
N ASN A 79 -46.78 10.42 5.24
CA ASN A 79 -47.47 11.32 6.17
C ASN A 79 -47.36 12.82 5.84
N GLY A 80 -46.90 13.19 4.63
CA GLY A 80 -46.76 14.61 4.23
C GLY A 80 -45.77 15.42 5.06
N LEU A 81 -45.01 14.78 5.96
CA LEU A 81 -44.07 15.43 6.87
C LEU A 81 -42.70 15.64 6.25
N GLY A 82 -42.35 14.98 5.14
CA GLY A 82 -41.20 15.29 4.26
C GLY A 82 -39.81 15.37 4.93
N GLN A 83 -39.71 15.11 6.22
CA GLN A 83 -38.56 15.43 7.07
C GLN A 83 -37.79 14.19 7.51
N LYS A 84 -38.33 12.99 7.31
CA LYS A 84 -37.68 11.75 7.74
C LYS A 84 -37.07 11.04 6.55
N VAL A 85 -35.74 10.95 6.55
CA VAL A 85 -34.97 10.17 5.57
C VAL A 85 -34.82 8.76 6.11
N ILE A 86 -35.24 7.77 5.31
CA ILE A 86 -35.07 6.35 5.57
C ILE A 86 -33.85 5.88 4.80
N PHE A 87 -32.91 5.27 5.51
CA PHE A 87 -31.68 4.72 4.95
C PHE A 87 -31.81 3.21 4.82
N ASP A 88 -31.73 2.70 3.60
CA ASP A 88 -31.58 1.26 3.35
C ASP A 88 -30.10 0.88 3.49
N PHE A 89 -29.64 0.72 4.74
CA PHE A 89 -28.23 0.43 5.03
C PHE A 89 -27.75 -0.88 4.40
N GLU A 90 -28.61 -1.90 4.30
CA GLU A 90 -28.25 -3.19 3.71
C GLU A 90 -27.89 -3.04 2.22
N ARG A 91 -28.71 -2.30 1.45
CA ARG A 91 -28.41 -2.05 0.03
C ARG A 91 -27.20 -1.17 -0.20
N ILE A 92 -27.05 -0.13 0.63
CA ILE A 92 -25.89 0.77 0.58
C ILE A 92 -24.62 -0.03 0.84
N GLU A 93 -24.63 -0.86 1.88
CA GLU A 93 -23.49 -1.69 2.25
C GLU A 93 -23.13 -2.71 1.15
N ASP A 94 -24.13 -3.36 0.54
CA ASP A 94 -23.91 -4.30 -0.57
C ASP A 94 -23.29 -3.63 -1.81
N GLU A 95 -23.71 -2.41 -2.15
CA GLU A 95 -23.15 -1.67 -3.28
C GLU A 95 -21.72 -1.21 -3.00
N ILE A 96 -21.46 -0.67 -1.80
CA ILE A 96 -20.12 -0.26 -1.37
C ILE A 96 -19.18 -1.46 -1.37
N LYS A 97 -19.59 -2.61 -0.82
CA LYS A 97 -18.79 -3.83 -0.82
C LYS A 97 -18.42 -4.26 -2.23
N LYS A 98 -19.38 -4.24 -3.17
CA LYS A 98 -19.11 -4.60 -4.58
C LYS A 98 -18.14 -3.63 -5.26
N GLN A 99 -18.25 -2.33 -4.99
CA GLN A 99 -17.37 -1.34 -5.62
C GLN A 99 -15.97 -1.34 -5.02
N VAL A 100 -15.85 -1.46 -3.70
CA VAL A 100 -14.59 -1.24 -2.96
C VAL A 100 -13.80 -2.54 -2.76
N LEU A 101 -14.47 -3.66 -2.52
CA LEU A 101 -13.83 -4.92 -2.09
C LEU A 101 -13.67 -5.95 -3.19
N PHE A 102 -14.37 -5.78 -4.32
CA PHE A 102 -14.31 -6.75 -5.40
C PHE A 102 -12.90 -6.87 -5.98
N GLY A 103 -12.39 -8.10 -6.04
CA GLY A 103 -11.05 -8.40 -6.55
C GLY A 103 -9.89 -8.05 -5.60
N LYS A 104 -10.18 -7.56 -4.38
CA LYS A 104 -9.15 -7.26 -3.39
C LYS A 104 -8.61 -8.53 -2.73
N VAL A 105 -7.36 -8.47 -2.32
CA VAL A 105 -6.56 -9.62 -1.87
C VAL A 105 -5.94 -9.35 -0.50
N LYS A 106 -5.67 -10.44 0.22
CA LYS A 106 -4.98 -10.34 1.51
C LYS A 106 -3.51 -10.03 1.26
N ILE A 107 -2.98 -9.03 1.94
CA ILE A 107 -1.58 -8.64 1.81
C ILE A 107 -0.78 -9.29 2.93
N GLN A 108 0.25 -10.05 2.57
CA GLN A 108 1.19 -10.63 3.51
C GLN A 108 2.36 -9.67 3.72
N PHE A 109 2.49 -9.21 4.95
CA PHE A 109 3.66 -8.46 5.37
C PHE A 109 4.86 -9.41 5.45
N PRO A 110 6.00 -9.11 4.78
CA PRO A 110 7.15 -9.97 4.81
C PRO A 110 7.77 -9.98 6.21
N ALA A 111 8.28 -11.13 6.64
CA ALA A 111 8.98 -11.24 7.93
C ALA A 111 10.29 -10.45 7.97
N SER A 112 10.88 -10.19 6.80
CA SER A 112 12.05 -9.34 6.62
C SER A 112 11.99 -8.71 5.22
N PHE A 113 12.31 -7.43 5.13
CA PHE A 113 12.47 -6.78 3.83
C PHE A 113 13.77 -7.28 3.19
N PRO A 114 13.76 -7.61 1.88
CA PRO A 114 14.97 -8.05 1.20
C PRO A 114 16.00 -6.93 1.27
N LYS A 115 17.02 -7.12 2.10
CA LYS A 115 18.21 -6.27 2.07
C LYS A 115 18.87 -6.47 0.71
N PRO A 116 19.27 -5.40 0.02
CA PRO A 116 20.00 -5.56 -1.23
C PRO A 116 21.28 -6.36 -0.95
N VAL A 117 21.30 -7.61 -1.43
CA VAL A 117 22.25 -8.67 -1.02
C VAL A 117 23.72 -8.36 -1.39
N PHE A 118 23.97 -7.20 -1.99
CA PHE A 118 25.29 -6.83 -2.50
C PHE A 118 25.67 -5.38 -2.23
N THR A 119 24.87 -4.57 -1.54
CA THR A 119 25.28 -3.17 -1.29
C THR A 119 26.51 -3.14 -0.42
N ASP A 120 26.51 -3.89 0.67
CA ASP A 120 27.57 -3.82 1.66
C ASP A 120 28.88 -4.35 1.05
N ASP A 121 28.82 -5.48 0.36
CA ASP A 121 29.96 -6.05 -0.38
C ASP A 121 30.44 -5.14 -1.53
N LEU A 122 29.53 -4.48 -2.25
CA LEU A 122 29.89 -3.56 -3.33
C LEU A 122 30.56 -2.30 -2.78
N PHE A 123 30.01 -1.73 -1.71
CA PHE A 123 30.58 -0.56 -1.05
C PHE A 123 31.94 -0.91 -0.44
N GLN A 124 32.04 -2.03 0.27
CA GLN A 124 33.28 -2.54 0.84
C GLN A 124 34.36 -2.72 -0.25
N LYS A 125 34.04 -3.45 -1.33
CA LYS A 125 34.98 -3.66 -2.44
C LYS A 125 35.36 -2.37 -3.17
N SER A 126 34.42 -1.43 -3.29
CA SER A 126 34.72 -0.13 -3.90
C SER A 126 35.67 0.71 -3.05
N VAL A 127 35.51 0.67 -1.72
CA VAL A 127 36.41 1.34 -0.78
C VAL A 127 37.79 0.69 -0.82
N GLU A 128 37.86 -0.65 -0.79
CA GLU A 128 39.12 -1.39 -0.92
C GLU A 128 39.86 -1.03 -2.20
N LEU A 129 39.17 -1.04 -3.35
CA LEU A 129 39.75 -0.64 -4.64
C LEU A 129 40.24 0.82 -4.63
N LEU A 130 39.46 1.75 -4.08
CA LEU A 130 39.85 3.16 -4.00
C LEU A 130 41.07 3.35 -3.09
N SER A 131 41.16 2.61 -1.98
CA SER A 131 42.32 2.62 -1.09
C SER A 131 43.57 2.02 -1.75
N GLU A 132 43.44 0.94 -2.53
CA GLU A 132 44.55 0.38 -3.31
C GLU A 132 45.05 1.38 -4.36
N ILE A 133 44.13 2.06 -5.06
CA ILE A 133 44.46 3.10 -6.04
C ILE A 133 45.18 4.27 -5.37
N GLU A 134 44.73 4.70 -4.18
CA GLU A 134 45.38 5.75 -3.40
C GLU A 134 46.79 5.36 -2.95
N ALA A 135 47.01 4.08 -2.58
CA ALA A 135 48.31 3.56 -2.20
C ALA A 135 49.29 3.47 -3.37
N CYS A 136 48.81 3.19 -4.59
CA CYS A 136 49.64 3.08 -5.78
C CYS A 136 49.85 4.40 -6.54
N ILE A 137 48.90 5.34 -6.44
CA ILE A 137 48.88 6.57 -7.24
C ILE A 137 48.59 7.76 -6.32
N PRO A 138 49.47 8.79 -6.25
CA PRO A 138 49.22 9.97 -5.44
C PRO A 138 48.00 10.72 -5.95
N GLN A 139 46.95 10.76 -5.13
CA GLN A 139 45.69 11.42 -5.47
C GLN A 139 45.84 12.94 -5.35
N GLN A 140 45.28 13.67 -6.32
CA GLN A 140 45.23 15.14 -6.31
C GLN A 140 43.78 15.61 -6.37
N TYR A 141 43.48 16.66 -5.60
CA TYR A 141 42.17 17.30 -5.68
C TYR A 141 41.95 17.89 -7.08
N LEU A 142 40.76 17.68 -7.63
CA LEU A 142 40.32 18.30 -8.88
C LEU A 142 40.46 19.83 -8.79
N THR A 143 41.17 20.40 -9.77
CA THR A 143 41.32 21.85 -9.92
C THR A 143 39.98 22.51 -10.24
N THR A 144 39.85 23.79 -9.89
CA THR A 144 38.64 24.59 -10.10
C THR A 144 38.21 24.65 -11.58
N GLU A 145 39.16 24.61 -12.49
CA GLU A 145 38.94 24.61 -13.95
C GLU A 145 38.30 23.30 -14.45
N ILE A 146 38.72 22.16 -13.93
CA ILE A 146 38.12 20.87 -14.29
C ILE A 146 36.73 20.73 -13.65
N LYS A 147 36.56 21.24 -12.42
CA LYS A 147 35.25 21.26 -11.76
C LYS A 147 34.23 22.13 -12.50
N SER A 148 34.65 23.22 -13.15
CA SER A 148 33.74 24.04 -13.95
C SER A 148 33.33 23.41 -15.28
N LEU A 149 34.08 22.42 -15.77
CA LEU A 149 33.76 21.64 -16.99
C LEU A 149 32.83 20.45 -16.73
N LEU A 150 32.70 20.03 -15.46
CA LEU A 150 31.85 18.90 -15.03
C LEU A 150 30.45 19.33 -14.56
N LYS A 151 30.15 20.64 -14.60
CA LYS A 151 28.82 21.21 -14.36
C LYS A 151 28.02 21.27 -15.66
#